data_AF-A0A954QT85-F1
#
_entry.id   AF-A0A954QT85-F1
#
_cell.length_a   1.000
_cell.length_b   1.000
_cell.length_c   1.000
_cell.angle_alpha   90.00
_cell.angle_beta   90.00
_cell.angle_gamma   90.00
#
_symmetry.space_group_name_H-M   'P 1'
#
loop_
_entity.id
_entity.type
_entity.pdbx_description
1 polymer ?
#
loop_
_entity_poly.entity_id
_entity_poly.type
_entity_poly.pdbx_seq_one_letter_code
_entity_poly.pdbx_strand_id
1 'polypeptide(L)'
;VLCAVGGGQDGVSLARAFVEAISVTNRPAVLLTGPHMPGYNTMCSVMSFGKPALVVPRTLPRQEQYIRAQRLADLGVLNVLHPDSLHPSPLIDWIQSPLSSHVLARDIIDFDGLNNVNELVATLSDSTNHILERR
;
A
#
# COMPACT_ATOMS: atom_id res chain seq x y z
N VAL A 1 -12.19 8.66 0.82
CA VAL A 1 -10.74 8.46 0.60
C VAL A 1 -10.09 7.86 1.82
N LEU A 2 -9.11 6.97 1.64
CA LEU A 2 -8.34 6.36 2.74
C LEU A 2 -6.92 6.94 2.73
N CYS A 3 -6.43 7.43 3.87
CA CYS A 3 -5.04 7.85 4.04
C CYS A 3 -4.43 7.04 5.18
N ALA A 4 -3.28 6.41 4.94
CA ALA A 4 -2.57 5.63 5.96
C ALA A 4 -1.30 6.37 6.43
N VAL A 5 -1.13 6.44 7.75
CA VAL A 5 -0.11 7.22 8.45
C VAL A 5 0.54 6.34 9.52
N GLY A 6 1.87 6.38 9.57
CA GLY A 6 2.61 5.81 10.69
C GLY A 6 2.59 6.70 11.94
N GLY A 7 2.69 6.11 13.12
CA GLY A 7 2.82 6.82 14.41
C GLY A 7 4.22 7.39 14.70
N GLY A 8 5.06 7.57 13.66
CA GLY A 8 6.41 8.13 13.80
C GLY A 8 6.42 9.67 13.84
N GLN A 9 7.61 10.28 13.78
CA GLN A 9 7.78 11.74 13.88
C GLN A 9 6.99 12.54 12.83
N ASP A 10 6.71 11.95 11.67
CA ASP A 10 6.00 12.61 10.57
C ASP A 10 4.46 12.47 10.66
N GLY A 11 3.96 11.64 11.59
CA GLY A 11 2.55 11.28 11.68
C GLY A 11 1.63 12.46 12.03
N VAL A 12 2.12 13.37 12.87
CA VAL A 12 1.37 14.57 13.27
C VAL A 12 1.26 15.57 12.12
N SER A 13 2.35 15.79 11.37
CA SER A 13 2.36 16.67 10.20
C SER A 13 1.40 16.17 9.13
N LEU A 14 1.40 14.86 8.88
CA LEU A 14 0.49 14.22 7.93
C LEU A 14 -0.97 14.32 8.37
N ALA A 15 -1.26 14.03 9.65
CA ALA A 15 -2.61 14.15 10.19
C ALA A 15 -3.12 15.60 10.10
N ARG A 16 -2.28 16.59 10.39
CA ARG A 16 -2.64 18.02 10.29
C ARG A 16 -2.95 18.42 8.85
N ALA A 17 -2.05 18.12 7.91
CA ALA A 17 -2.24 18.44 6.50
C ALA A 17 -3.48 17.73 5.93
N PHE A 18 -3.74 16.49 6.37
CA PHE A 18 -4.93 15.76 5.98
C PHE A 18 -6.21 16.40 6.51
N VAL A 19 -6.26 16.77 7.81
CA VAL A 19 -7.41 17.45 8.43
C VAL A 19 -7.72 18.77 7.73
N GLU A 20 -6.69 19.55 7.41
CA GLU A 20 -6.85 20.79 6.64
C GLU A 20 -7.44 20.51 5.25
N ALA A 21 -6.92 19.51 4.54
CA ALA A 21 -7.40 19.14 3.21
C ALA A 21 -8.86 18.63 3.21
N ILE A 22 -9.28 17.86 4.22
CA ILE A 22 -10.69 17.40 4.30
C ILE A 22 -11.65 18.52 4.69
N SER A 23 -11.19 19.51 5.46
CA SER A 23 -12.02 20.65 5.88
C SER A 23 -12.51 21.50 4.70
N VAL A 24 -11.75 21.54 3.60
CA VAL A 24 -12.06 22.32 2.39
C VAL A 24 -12.70 21.52 1.26
N THR A 25 -12.78 20.18 1.37
CA THR A 25 -13.26 19.31 0.29
C THR A 25 -14.60 18.64 0.56
N ASN A 26 -15.08 18.62 1.81
CA ASN A 26 -16.35 18.01 2.23
C ASN A 26 -16.54 16.54 1.76
N ARG A 27 -15.44 15.81 1.51
CA ARG A 27 -15.45 14.41 1.07
C ARG A 27 -15.25 13.47 2.25
N PRO A 28 -16.00 12.35 2.36
CA PRO A 28 -15.77 11.34 3.38
C PRO A 28 -14.35 10.76 3.29
N ALA A 29 -13.63 10.83 4.39
CA ALA A 29 -12.21 10.53 4.46
C ALA A 29 -11.88 9.75 5.73
N VAL A 30 -11.02 8.74 5.62
CA VAL A 30 -10.59 7.89 6.73
C VAL A 30 -9.07 8.00 6.84
N LEU A 31 -8.59 8.37 8.02
CA LEU A 31 -7.16 8.37 8.35
C LEU A 31 -6.84 7.12 9.19
N LEU A 32 -6.02 6.22 8.68
CA LEU A 32 -5.49 5.08 9.42
C LEU A 32 -4.18 5.50 10.08
N THR A 33 -4.15 5.56 11.41
CA THR A 33 -2.94 5.88 12.19
C THR A 33 -2.55 4.70 13.08
N GLY A 34 -1.26 4.36 13.17
CA GLY A 34 -0.82 3.31 14.10
C GLY A 34 0.71 3.11 14.13
N PRO A 35 1.24 2.31 15.08
CA PRO A 35 2.69 2.07 15.22
C PRO A 35 3.31 1.42 13.96
N HIS A 36 2.47 0.80 13.14
CA HIS A 36 2.87 0.23 11.86
C HIS A 36 2.47 1.17 10.72
N MET A 37 3.50 1.81 10.15
CA MET A 37 3.54 2.49 8.85
C MET A 37 2.98 1.64 7.69
N PRO A 38 2.98 2.05 6.41
CA PRO A 38 2.63 1.16 5.27
C PRO A 38 3.61 -0.03 5.07
N GLY A 39 3.75 -0.87 6.09
CA GLY A 39 4.28 -2.21 6.00
C GLY A 39 3.24 -3.17 5.44
N TYR A 40 3.60 -4.45 5.35
CA TYR A 40 2.81 -5.47 4.65
C TYR A 40 1.33 -5.50 5.09
N ASN A 41 1.06 -5.58 6.40
CA ASN A 41 -0.31 -5.69 6.91
C ASN A 41 -1.16 -4.45 6.62
N THR A 42 -0.61 -3.25 6.79
CA THR A 42 -1.31 -2.01 6.49
C THR A 42 -1.65 -1.90 5.01
N MET A 43 -0.74 -2.33 4.12
CA MET A 43 -1.00 -2.38 2.69
C MET A 43 -2.11 -3.39 2.37
N CYS A 44 -2.09 -4.58 2.99
CA CYS A 44 -3.16 -5.55 2.84
C CYS A 44 -4.53 -5.00 3.28
N SER A 45 -4.59 -4.26 4.39
CA SER A 45 -5.83 -3.60 4.83
C SER A 45 -6.28 -2.53 3.83
N VAL A 46 -5.38 -1.66 3.37
CA VAL A 46 -5.69 -0.65 2.35
C VAL A 46 -6.28 -1.30 1.09
N MET A 47 -5.67 -2.40 0.64
CA MET A 47 -6.11 -3.16 -0.53
C MET A 47 -7.47 -3.86 -0.31
N SER A 48 -7.74 -4.36 0.90
CA SER A 48 -8.98 -5.11 1.19
C SER A 48 -10.22 -4.22 1.20
N PHE A 49 -10.09 -2.93 1.54
CA PHE A 49 -11.21 -1.98 1.56
C PHE A 49 -11.73 -1.62 0.16
N GLY A 50 -10.94 -1.80 -0.90
CA GLY A 50 -11.34 -1.47 -2.28
C GLY A 50 -11.73 0.00 -2.47
N LYS A 51 -11.13 0.90 -1.68
CA LYS A 51 -11.40 2.34 -1.70
C LYS A 51 -10.18 3.08 -2.29
N PRO A 52 -10.40 4.22 -2.95
CA PRO A 52 -9.31 5.12 -3.31
C PRO A 52 -8.43 5.47 -2.11
N ALA A 53 -7.13 5.20 -2.23
CA ALA A 53 -6.19 5.28 -1.13
C ALA A 53 -4.91 6.04 -1.51
N LEU A 54 -4.47 6.91 -0.61
CA LEU A 54 -3.18 7.59 -0.68
C LEU A 54 -2.29 7.12 0.47
N VAL A 55 -1.07 6.74 0.13
CA VAL A 55 -0.07 6.26 1.08
C VAL A 55 1.11 7.22 1.11
N VAL A 56 1.55 7.59 2.32
CA VAL A 56 2.77 8.37 2.54
C VAL A 56 3.78 7.47 3.26
N PRO A 57 4.64 6.75 2.52
CA PRO A 57 5.61 5.84 3.11
C PRO A 57 6.81 6.58 3.69
N ARG A 58 7.52 5.93 4.62
CA ARG A 58 8.84 6.40 5.05
C ARG A 58 9.91 5.96 4.07
N THR A 59 10.92 6.80 3.88
CA THR A 59 12.06 6.53 3.00
C THR A 59 13.35 6.20 3.76
N LEU A 60 13.42 6.50 5.06
CA LEU A 60 14.57 6.25 5.93
C LEU A 60 14.17 5.54 7.23
N PRO A 61 15.05 4.81 7.93
CA PRO A 61 16.31 4.28 7.42
C PRO A 61 16.11 3.17 6.37
N ARG A 62 14.88 2.66 6.23
CA ARG A 62 14.52 1.49 5.44
C ARG A 62 13.62 1.91 4.28
N GLN A 63 14.03 1.58 3.05
CA GLN A 63 13.36 1.98 1.81
C GLN A 63 12.23 1.03 1.39
N GLU A 64 12.10 -0.13 2.04
CA GLU A 64 11.19 -1.21 1.64
C GLU A 64 9.71 -0.78 1.68
N GLN A 65 9.36 0.19 2.53
CA GLN A 65 8.01 0.77 2.54
C GLN A 65 7.75 1.59 1.28
N TYR A 66 8.68 2.47 0.92
CA TYR A 66 8.59 3.29 -0.28
C TYR A 66 8.58 2.41 -1.53
N ILE A 67 9.50 1.43 -1.64
CA ILE A 67 9.56 0.50 -2.76
C ILE A 67 8.23 -0.24 -2.92
N ARG A 68 7.67 -0.80 -1.85
CA ARG A 68 6.40 -1.54 -1.91
C ARG A 68 5.23 -0.64 -2.31
N ALA A 69 5.14 0.54 -1.72
CA ALA A 69 4.08 1.50 -2.04
C ALA A 69 4.17 1.93 -3.51
N GLN A 70 5.38 2.22 -4.00
CA GLN A 70 5.61 2.59 -5.39
C GLN A 70 5.21 1.46 -6.35
N ARG A 71 5.59 0.21 -6.08
CA ARG A 71 5.18 -0.93 -6.92
C ARG A 71 3.66 -1.09 -7.01
N LEU A 72 2.94 -0.86 -5.91
CA LEU A 72 1.48 -0.91 -5.92
C LEU A 72 0.86 0.30 -6.62
N ALA A 73 1.51 1.47 -6.57
CA ALA A 73 1.11 2.63 -7.36
C ALA A 73 1.33 2.43 -8.86
N ASP A 74 2.44 1.81 -9.26
CA ASP A 74 2.73 1.46 -10.65
C ASP A 74 1.67 0.50 -11.23
N LEU A 75 1.06 -0.33 -10.37
CA LEU A 75 -0.06 -1.22 -10.69
C LEU A 75 -1.45 -0.54 -10.63
N GLY A 76 -1.53 0.74 -10.27
CA GLY A 76 -2.79 1.49 -10.17
C GLY A 76 -3.65 1.14 -8.95
N VAL A 77 -3.13 0.35 -8.01
CA VAL A 77 -3.87 -0.10 -6.81
C VAL A 77 -4.11 1.05 -5.83
N LEU A 78 -3.17 1.97 -5.74
CA LEU A 78 -3.18 3.09 -4.80
C LEU A 78 -2.36 4.27 -5.34
N ASN A 79 -2.45 5.42 -4.68
CA ASN A 79 -1.57 6.55 -4.92
C ASN A 79 -0.49 6.65 -3.84
N VAL A 80 0.65 7.22 -4.19
CA VAL A 80 1.76 7.48 -3.27
C VAL A 80 2.10 8.96 -3.29
N LEU A 81 2.26 9.54 -2.10
CA LEU A 81 2.88 10.85 -1.93
C LEU A 81 4.20 10.65 -1.19
N HIS A 82 5.28 11.20 -1.74
CA HIS A 82 6.60 11.15 -1.10
C HIS A 82 6.58 11.96 0.20
N PRO A 83 7.24 11.52 1.29
CA PRO A 83 7.23 12.24 2.57
C PRO A 83 7.75 13.68 2.45
N ASP A 84 8.78 13.93 1.62
CA ASP A 84 9.32 15.28 1.39
C ASP A 84 8.35 16.20 0.62
N SER A 85 7.30 15.65 0.02
CA SER A 85 6.24 16.40 -0.67
C SER A 85 4.99 16.56 0.19
N LEU A 86 5.07 16.22 1.48
CA LEU A 86 3.94 16.26 2.40
C LEU A 86 3.56 17.70 2.75
N HIS A 87 2.64 18.24 1.96
CA HIS A 87 2.04 19.55 2.15
C HIS A 87 0.52 19.48 1.94
N PRO A 88 -0.24 20.47 2.46
CA PRO A 88 -1.69 20.52 2.26
C PRO A 88 -2.10 20.53 0.78
N SER A 89 -1.41 21.30 -0.08
CA SER A 89 -1.82 21.46 -1.48
C SER A 89 -1.85 20.15 -2.27
N PRO A 90 -0.79 19.31 -2.30
CA PRO A 90 -0.85 18.00 -2.96
C PRO A 90 -1.94 17.07 -2.41
N LEU A 91 -2.26 17.16 -1.12
CA LEU A 91 -3.34 16.38 -0.51
C LEU A 91 -4.71 16.88 -0.98
N ILE A 92 -4.91 18.19 -1.02
CA ILE A 92 -6.14 18.81 -1.53
C ILE A 92 -6.35 18.40 -2.99
N ASP A 93 -5.32 18.52 -3.82
CA ASP A 93 -5.38 18.15 -5.25
C ASP A 93 -5.79 16.69 -5.42
N TRP A 94 -5.18 15.79 -4.66
CA TRP A 94 -5.53 14.37 -4.68
C TRP A 94 -6.98 14.12 -4.22
N ILE A 95 -7.40 14.73 -3.10
CA ILE A 95 -8.78 14.57 -2.59
C ILE A 95 -9.80 15.13 -3.56
N GLN A 96 -9.52 16.25 -4.23
CA GLN A 96 -10.43 16.89 -5.19
C GLN A 96 -10.46 16.20 -6.55
N SER A 97 -9.38 15.50 -6.92
CA SER A 97 -9.31 14.76 -8.17
C SER A 97 -10.54 13.85 -8.35
N PRO A 98 -11.02 13.64 -9.59
CA PRO A 98 -11.90 12.52 -9.86
C PRO A 98 -11.13 11.29 -9.40
N LEU A 99 -11.58 10.64 -8.32
CA LEU A 99 -10.93 9.46 -7.76
C LEU A 99 -10.92 8.44 -8.88
N SER A 100 -9.80 8.40 -9.59
CA SER A 100 -9.69 7.67 -10.85
C SER A 100 -9.90 6.22 -10.49
N SER A 101 -10.61 5.49 -11.32
CA SER A 101 -10.93 4.07 -11.11
C SER A 101 -9.70 3.33 -10.59
N HIS A 102 -9.72 2.98 -9.31
CA HIS A 102 -8.66 2.17 -8.73
C HIS A 102 -8.90 0.73 -9.15
N VAL A 103 -7.88 0.11 -9.74
CA VAL A 103 -7.90 -1.33 -9.96
C VAL A 103 -7.97 -2.00 -8.59
N LEU A 104 -8.94 -2.88 -8.38
CA LEU A 104 -9.00 -3.59 -7.12
C LEU A 104 -7.79 -4.53 -7.06
N ALA A 105 -7.05 -4.49 -5.96
CA ALA A 105 -5.86 -5.32 -5.80
C ALA A 105 -6.13 -6.80 -6.10
N ARG A 106 -7.30 -7.31 -5.70
CA ARG A 106 -7.73 -8.70 -5.94
C ARG A 106 -7.90 -9.07 -7.42
N ASP A 107 -8.04 -8.09 -8.31
CA ASP A 107 -8.24 -8.33 -9.74
C ASP A 107 -6.90 -8.52 -10.47
N ILE A 108 -5.79 -8.13 -9.84
CA ILE A 108 -4.45 -8.14 -10.47
C ILE A 108 -3.35 -8.78 -9.62
N ILE A 109 -3.57 -8.93 -8.31
CA ILE A 109 -2.64 -9.58 -7.39
C ILE A 109 -3.30 -10.86 -6.92
N ASP A 110 -2.58 -11.97 -7.11
CA ASP A 110 -2.94 -13.24 -6.52
C ASP A 110 -2.60 -13.24 -5.02
N PHE A 111 -3.63 -13.41 -4.20
CA PHE A 111 -3.51 -13.46 -2.74
C PHE A 111 -3.38 -14.90 -2.22
N ASP A 112 -3.38 -15.92 -3.08
CA ASP A 112 -3.26 -17.33 -2.68
C ASP A 112 -1.80 -17.82 -2.56
N GLY A 113 -0.90 -16.89 -2.22
CA GLY A 113 0.54 -17.13 -2.19
C GLY A 113 0.97 -18.29 -1.30
N LEU A 114 0.24 -18.60 -0.21
CA LEU A 114 0.55 -19.75 0.64
C LEU A 114 0.36 -21.08 -0.10
N ASN A 115 -0.75 -21.25 -0.79
CA ASN A 115 -1.01 -22.46 -1.57
C ASN A 115 -0.04 -22.56 -2.74
N ASN A 116 0.18 -21.45 -3.46
CA ASN A 116 1.13 -21.40 -4.56
C ASN A 116 2.56 -21.79 -4.13
N VAL A 117 2.99 -21.37 -2.94
CA VAL A 117 4.29 -21.78 -2.38
C VAL A 117 4.31 -23.27 -2.07
N ASN A 118 3.23 -23.82 -1.49
CA ASN A 118 3.14 -25.25 -1.23
C ASN A 118 3.20 -26.09 -2.51
N GLU A 119 2.47 -25.67 -3.55
CA GLU A 119 2.49 -26.34 -4.87
C GLU A 119 3.88 -26.27 -5.53
N LEU A 120 4.55 -25.12 -5.43
CA LEU A 120 5.91 -24.94 -5.96
C LEU A 120 6.92 -25.84 -5.23
N VAL A 121 6.83 -25.92 -3.90
CA VAL A 121 7.70 -26.78 -3.08
C VAL A 121 7.46 -28.26 -3.40
N ALA A 122 6.21 -28.68 -3.57
CA ALA A 122 5.88 -30.05 -3.97
C ALA A 122 6.50 -30.40 -5.34
N THR A 123 6.32 -29.51 -6.32
CA THR A 123 6.86 -29.68 -7.68
C THR A 123 8.39 -29.81 -7.69
N LEU A 124 9.09 -28.97 -6.93
CA LEU A 124 10.55 -29.02 -6.82
C LEU A 124 11.04 -30.29 -6.11
N SER A 125 10.28 -30.78 -5.13
CA SER A 125 10.61 -32.01 -4.39
C SER A 125 10.46 -33.26 -5.26
N ASP A 126 9.37 -33.34 -6.03
CA ASP A 126 9.13 -34.46 -6.97
C ASP A 126 10.17 -34.48 -8.11
N SER A 127 10.55 -33.31 -8.60
CA SER A 127 11.61 -33.15 -9.60
C SER A 127 12.97 -33.62 -9.07
N THR A 128 13.25 -33.40 -7.78
CA THR A 128 14.50 -33.84 -7.13
C THR A 128 14.55 -35.35 -6.95
N ASN A 129 13.42 -35.97 -6.56
CA ASN A 129 13.33 -37.42 -6.41
C ASN A 129 13.51 -38.16 -7.74
N HIS A 130 12.94 -37.64 -8.84
CA HIS A 130 13.12 -38.22 -10.18
C HIS A 130 14.56 -38.15 -10.71
N ILE A 131 15.37 -37.19 -10.25
CA ILE A 131 16.80 -37.11 -10.60
C ILE A 131 17.62 -38.15 -9.82
N LEU A 132 17.23 -38.45 -8.57
CA LEU A 132 17.92 -39.42 -7.72
C LEU A 132 17.60 -40.87 -8.09
N GLU A 133 16.37 -41.18 -8.54
CA GLU A 133 15.97 -42.53 -8.96
C GLU A 133 16.51 -42.96 -10.35
N ARG A 134 17.09 -42.02 -11.12
CA ARG A 134 17.69 -42.28 -12.44
C ARG A 134 19.22 -42.49 -12.40
N ARG A 135 19.82 -42.57 -11.21
CA ARG A 135 21.23 -42.93 -10.98
C ARG A 135 21.36 -44.34 -10.44
#